data_AF-A0A946Y4E9-F1
#
_entry.id   AF-A0A946Y4E9-F1
#
_cell.length_a   1.000
_cell.length_b   1.000
_cell.length_c   1.000
_cell.angle_alpha   90.00
_cell.angle_beta   90.00
_cell.angle_gamma   90.00
#
_symmetry.space_group_name_H-M   'P 1'
#
loop_
_entity.id
_entity.type
_entity.pdbx_description
1 polymer ?
#
loop_
_entity_poly.entity_id
_entity_poly.type
_entity_poly.pdbx_seq_one_letter_code
_entity_poly.pdbx_strand_id
1 'polypeptide(L)'
;YLDLGDLAAGEYWMNEAMRLAPTQSSSKWAAVYLASYTGTVEDVAAAANELLAVSPSDGLALVRLRDADYQAGRIEDALRRYRQVVPDFVDGEDPDVNATNWSWAIESANVLMKVGERNRANKLLSKALPVVKSIPRLGYAGYGISDAEIHALLGDKEAALSALSEAVDAGWRISWRVKTEMNDNLASLHDDSRYLEIVEKIRSQMAEQLAQVRVWEANGELTANPGSVN
;
A
#
# COMPACT_ATOMS: atom_id res chain seq x y z
N TYR A 1 -14.99 -0.24 5.18
CA TYR A 1 -15.10 0.59 6.41
C TYR A 1 -13.82 1.35 6.70
N LEU A 2 -12.66 0.69 6.87
CA LEU A 2 -11.38 1.40 7.07
C LEU A 2 -11.08 2.44 5.96
N ASP A 3 -11.17 2.04 4.69
CA ASP A 3 -10.97 2.97 3.56
C ASP A 3 -12.05 4.08 3.47
N LEU A 4 -13.24 3.86 4.06
CA LEU A 4 -14.28 4.88 4.15
C LEU A 4 -14.05 5.88 5.30
N GLY A 5 -13.04 5.63 6.15
CA GLY A 5 -12.79 6.42 7.35
C GLY A 5 -13.59 5.99 8.58
N ASP A 6 -14.35 4.89 8.51
CA ASP A 6 -15.09 4.34 9.64
C ASP A 6 -14.23 3.31 10.38
N LEU A 7 -13.39 3.82 11.28
CA LEU A 7 -12.41 3.00 12.01
C LEU A 7 -13.08 2.01 12.96
N ALA A 8 -14.13 2.40 13.68
CA ALA A 8 -14.82 1.52 14.63
C ALA A 8 -15.43 0.29 13.95
N ALA A 9 -16.17 0.51 12.86
CA ALA A 9 -16.68 -0.58 12.03
C ALA A 9 -15.56 -1.41 11.40
N GLY A 10 -14.51 -0.75 10.92
CA GLY A 10 -13.36 -1.41 10.31
C GLY A 10 -12.69 -2.37 11.29
N GLU A 11 -12.37 -1.89 12.48
CA GLU A 11 -11.80 -2.65 13.58
C GLU A 11 -12.69 -3.82 13.98
N TYR A 12 -14.01 -3.59 14.16
CA TYR A 12 -14.96 -4.65 14.49
C TYR A 12 -14.88 -5.82 13.50
N TRP A 13 -14.97 -5.54 12.20
CA TRP A 13 -14.99 -6.59 11.18
C TRP A 13 -13.63 -7.28 11.01
N MET A 14 -12.53 -6.56 11.16
CA MET A 14 -11.19 -7.17 11.12
C MET A 14 -10.97 -8.09 12.33
N ASN A 15 -11.39 -7.66 13.51
CA ASN A 15 -11.33 -8.50 14.73
C ASN A 15 -12.21 -9.75 14.60
N GLU A 16 -13.40 -9.63 14.03
CA GLU A 16 -14.28 -10.78 13.81
C GLU A 16 -13.68 -11.77 12.80
N ALA A 17 -13.05 -11.29 11.72
CA ALA A 17 -12.34 -12.15 10.78
C ALA A 17 -11.17 -12.91 11.44
N MET A 18 -10.41 -12.24 12.31
CA MET A 18 -9.34 -12.87 13.09
C MET A 18 -9.87 -13.90 14.09
N ARG A 19 -11.01 -13.63 14.73
CA ARG A 19 -11.64 -14.56 15.67
C ARG A 19 -12.16 -15.83 14.99
N LEU A 20 -12.76 -15.68 13.81
CA LEU A 20 -13.39 -16.80 13.09
C LEU A 20 -12.37 -17.70 12.39
N ALA A 21 -11.25 -17.16 11.94
CA ALA A 21 -10.26 -17.89 11.15
C ALA A 21 -8.81 -17.48 11.48
N PRO A 22 -8.34 -17.66 12.73
CA PRO A 22 -7.08 -17.07 13.21
C PRO A 22 -5.82 -17.55 12.49
N THR A 23 -5.88 -18.69 11.81
CA THR A 23 -4.74 -19.26 11.08
C THR A 23 -4.74 -18.94 9.59
N GLN A 24 -5.83 -18.37 9.04
CA GLN A 24 -5.92 -18.06 7.62
C GLN A 24 -5.08 -16.84 7.26
N SER A 25 -4.43 -16.88 6.09
CA SER A 25 -3.61 -15.77 5.60
C SER A 25 -4.42 -14.48 5.43
N SER A 26 -5.69 -14.55 5.03
CA SER A 26 -6.57 -13.39 4.92
C SER A 26 -6.86 -12.71 6.26
N SER A 27 -7.02 -13.48 7.34
CA SER A 27 -7.22 -12.93 8.69
C SER A 27 -5.94 -12.31 9.23
N LYS A 28 -4.77 -12.87 8.90
CA LYS A 28 -3.49 -12.25 9.22
C LYS A 28 -3.21 -10.99 8.38
N TRP A 29 -3.65 -10.98 7.13
CA TRP A 29 -3.64 -9.79 6.29
C TRP A 29 -4.51 -8.69 6.89
N ALA A 30 -5.71 -9.02 7.39
CA ALA A 30 -6.56 -8.11 8.14
C ALA A 30 -5.86 -7.56 9.39
N ALA A 31 -5.08 -8.38 10.11
CA ALA A 31 -4.28 -7.92 11.25
C ALA A 31 -3.24 -6.86 10.85
N VAL A 32 -2.46 -7.11 9.80
CA VAL A 32 -1.47 -6.15 9.27
C VAL A 32 -2.16 -4.86 8.83
N TYR A 33 -3.28 -5.01 8.14
CA TYR A 33 -4.03 -3.89 7.61
C TYR A 33 -4.63 -3.04 8.75
N LEU A 34 -5.25 -3.65 9.76
CA LEU A 34 -5.76 -2.93 10.94
C LEU A 34 -4.64 -2.26 11.73
N ALA A 35 -3.55 -2.98 12.02
CA ALA A 35 -2.40 -2.44 12.74
C ALA A 35 -1.79 -1.22 12.03
N SER A 36 -1.84 -1.18 10.68
CA SER A 36 -1.37 -0.02 9.91
C SER A 36 -2.18 1.27 10.19
N TYR A 37 -3.42 1.15 10.68
CA TYR A 37 -4.29 2.29 11.00
C TYR A 37 -4.28 2.66 12.47
N THR A 38 -4.18 1.69 13.37
CA THR A 38 -4.44 1.88 14.81
C THR A 38 -3.28 1.48 15.71
N GLY A 39 -2.30 0.75 15.18
CA GLY A 39 -1.19 0.18 15.94
C GLY A 39 0.04 1.07 15.98
N THR A 40 0.96 0.69 16.86
CA THR A 40 2.34 1.18 16.86
C THR A 40 3.16 0.53 15.74
N VAL A 41 4.37 1.04 15.49
CA VAL A 41 5.31 0.41 14.53
C VAL A 41 5.62 -1.03 14.94
N GLU A 42 5.70 -1.30 16.24
CA GLU A 42 5.91 -2.63 16.82
C GLU A 42 4.72 -3.56 16.54
N ASP A 43 3.48 -3.08 16.68
CA ASP A 43 2.27 -3.85 16.39
C ASP A 43 2.20 -4.22 14.91
N VAL A 44 2.52 -3.27 14.02
CA VAL A 44 2.59 -3.49 12.57
C VAL A 44 3.64 -4.54 12.24
N ALA A 45 4.83 -4.44 12.83
CA ALA A 45 5.91 -5.39 12.59
C ALA A 45 5.55 -6.80 13.11
N ALA A 46 4.91 -6.91 14.27
CA ALA A 46 4.47 -8.18 14.82
C ALA A 46 3.44 -8.87 13.90
N ALA A 47 2.38 -8.15 13.52
CA ALA A 47 1.36 -8.66 12.61
C ALA A 47 1.95 -9.06 11.25
N ALA A 48 2.88 -8.25 10.71
CA ALA A 48 3.53 -8.55 9.44
C ALA A 48 4.37 -9.83 9.52
N ASN A 49 5.15 -10.02 10.59
CA ASN A 49 5.92 -11.26 10.79
C ASN A 49 5.00 -12.49 10.90
N GLU A 50 3.86 -12.38 11.58
CA GLU A 50 2.90 -13.49 11.67
C GLU A 50 2.29 -13.86 10.31
N LEU A 51 2.01 -12.86 9.45
CA LEU A 51 1.56 -13.11 8.08
C LEU A 51 2.67 -13.75 7.24
N LEU A 52 3.89 -13.25 7.31
CA LEU A 52 5.02 -13.83 6.57
C LEU A 52 5.33 -15.27 6.98
N ALA A 53 5.03 -15.66 8.23
CA ALA A 53 5.17 -17.05 8.67
C ALA A 53 4.24 -18.04 7.92
N VAL A 54 3.12 -17.57 7.35
CA VAL A 54 2.17 -18.40 6.58
C VAL A 54 2.12 -18.04 5.10
N SER A 55 2.55 -16.83 4.73
CA SER A 55 2.62 -16.33 3.35
C SER A 55 3.93 -15.54 3.17
N PRO A 56 5.07 -16.23 2.96
CA PRO A 56 6.41 -15.62 3.01
C PRO A 56 6.68 -14.49 2.01
N SER A 57 5.88 -14.40 0.95
CA SER A 57 5.99 -13.37 -0.10
C SER A 57 4.78 -12.43 -0.12
N ASP A 58 4.04 -12.29 0.99
CA ASP A 58 2.93 -11.34 1.04
C ASP A 58 3.42 -9.89 0.91
N GLY A 59 2.90 -9.19 -0.11
CA GLY A 59 3.33 -7.83 -0.45
C GLY A 59 3.02 -6.79 0.62
N LEU A 60 1.84 -6.87 1.26
CA LEU A 60 1.49 -5.91 2.30
C LEU A 60 2.41 -6.08 3.50
N ALA A 61 2.59 -7.31 3.99
CA ALA A 61 3.46 -7.55 5.13
C ALA A 61 4.93 -7.19 4.83
N LEU A 62 5.44 -7.50 3.63
CA LEU A 62 6.82 -7.12 3.27
C LEU A 62 7.01 -5.60 3.24
N VAL A 63 6.06 -4.85 2.67
CA VAL A 63 6.11 -3.38 2.63
C VAL A 63 5.98 -2.79 4.04
N ARG A 64 5.03 -3.24 4.85
CA ARG A 64 4.83 -2.73 6.22
C ARG A 64 6.01 -3.06 7.14
N LEU A 65 6.59 -4.26 7.03
CA LEU A 65 7.76 -4.61 7.82
C LEU A 65 9.02 -3.87 7.35
N ARG A 66 9.16 -3.60 6.05
CA ARG A 66 10.21 -2.71 5.50
C ARG A 66 10.11 -1.32 6.12
N ASP A 67 8.92 -0.72 6.09
CA ASP A 67 8.72 0.64 6.60
C ASP A 67 9.00 0.69 8.13
N ALA A 68 8.61 -0.35 8.87
CA ALA A 68 8.96 -0.50 10.29
C ALA A 68 10.48 -0.65 10.52
N ASP A 69 11.18 -1.41 9.67
CA ASP A 69 12.63 -1.53 9.73
C ASP A 69 13.32 -0.18 9.47
N TYR A 70 12.79 0.66 8.58
CA TYR A 70 13.33 2.01 8.35
C TYR A 70 13.21 2.90 9.57
N GLN A 71 12.04 2.91 10.23
CA GLN A 71 11.84 3.71 11.44
C GLN A 71 12.76 3.29 12.59
N ALA A 72 13.11 2.01 12.64
CA ALA A 72 14.05 1.48 13.62
C ALA A 72 15.53 1.53 13.19
N GLY A 73 15.85 2.13 12.04
CA GLY A 73 17.21 2.20 11.51
C GLY A 73 17.79 0.87 11.02
N ARG A 74 16.96 -0.16 10.83
CA ARG A 74 17.35 -1.52 10.39
C ARG A 74 17.22 -1.70 8.87
N ILE A 75 17.72 -0.74 8.09
CA ILE A 75 17.57 -0.74 6.62
C ILE A 75 18.13 -2.02 5.98
N GLU A 76 19.26 -2.53 6.50
CA GLU A 76 19.86 -3.79 6.03
C GLU A 76 18.98 -5.02 6.27
N ASP A 77 18.12 -5.00 7.28
CA ASP A 77 17.20 -6.10 7.57
C ASP A 77 16.11 -6.17 6.50
N ALA A 78 15.61 -5.01 6.07
CA ALA A 78 14.73 -4.89 4.92
C ALA A 78 15.39 -5.41 3.64
N LEU A 79 16.63 -5.00 3.35
CA LEU A 79 17.37 -5.48 2.18
C LEU A 79 17.56 -7.00 2.19
N ARG A 80 17.95 -7.59 3.33
CA ARG A 80 18.09 -9.05 3.46
C ARG A 80 16.79 -9.79 3.17
N ARG A 81 15.66 -9.25 3.63
CA ARG A 81 14.34 -9.86 3.41
C ARG A 81 13.92 -9.81 1.95
N TYR A 82 14.10 -8.67 1.29
CA TYR A 82 13.82 -8.55 -0.15
C TYR A 82 14.74 -9.45 -0.97
N ARG A 83 16.01 -9.57 -0.60
CA ARG A 83 16.94 -10.53 -1.20
C ARG A 83 16.49 -11.98 -1.07
N GLN A 84 15.88 -12.36 0.06
CA GLN A 84 15.36 -13.73 0.23
C GLN A 84 14.13 -14.01 -0.63
N VAL A 85 13.24 -13.03 -0.81
CA VAL A 85 11.96 -13.21 -1.51
C VAL A 85 12.10 -13.00 -3.02
N VAL A 86 12.84 -11.98 -3.44
CA VAL A 86 13.04 -11.58 -4.84
C VAL A 86 14.54 -11.34 -5.13
N PRO A 87 15.40 -12.38 -5.01
CA PRO A 87 16.85 -12.25 -5.15
C PRO A 87 17.28 -11.66 -6.49
N ASP A 88 16.54 -11.91 -7.57
CA ASP A 88 16.89 -11.35 -8.89
C ASP A 88 16.73 -9.82 -8.94
N PHE A 89 15.73 -9.27 -8.23
CA PHE A 89 15.55 -7.81 -8.12
C PHE A 89 16.50 -7.20 -7.07
N VAL A 90 16.88 -8.05 -6.12
CA VAL A 90 18.02 -7.99 -5.20
C VAL A 90 19.37 -7.66 -5.83
N ASP A 91 19.89 -8.73 -6.42
CA ASP A 91 21.28 -9.00 -6.73
C ASP A 91 21.50 -9.23 -8.23
N GLY A 92 20.44 -9.45 -9.02
CA GLY A 92 20.52 -9.66 -10.47
C GLY A 92 21.05 -8.44 -11.23
N GLU A 93 21.84 -8.72 -12.27
CA GLU A 93 22.40 -7.69 -13.15
C GLU A 93 21.35 -7.14 -14.12
N ASP A 94 20.50 -8.02 -14.66
CA ASP A 94 19.45 -7.66 -15.62
C ASP A 94 18.12 -8.37 -15.34
N PRO A 95 17.45 -8.02 -14.23
CA PRO A 95 16.20 -8.67 -13.85
C PRO A 95 15.10 -8.51 -14.90
N ASP A 96 14.29 -9.57 -15.07
CA ASP A 96 13.11 -9.55 -15.95
C ASP A 96 11.90 -8.96 -15.23
N VAL A 97 11.37 -7.87 -15.79
CA VAL A 97 10.20 -7.17 -15.25
C VAL A 97 9.06 -7.29 -16.26
N ASN A 98 7.94 -7.85 -15.82
CA ASN A 98 6.77 -8.15 -16.64
C ASN A 98 5.46 -7.94 -15.86
N ALA A 99 4.33 -8.18 -16.53
CA ALA A 99 2.98 -7.89 -16.01
C ALA A 99 2.62 -8.61 -14.68
N THR A 100 3.40 -9.62 -14.27
CA THR A 100 3.14 -10.40 -13.05
C THR A 100 4.03 -10.04 -11.87
N ASN A 101 5.14 -9.31 -12.09
CA ASN A 101 6.14 -9.04 -11.07
C ASN A 101 6.57 -7.57 -10.96
N TRP A 102 5.99 -6.67 -11.77
CA TRP A 102 6.34 -5.24 -11.77
C TRP A 102 6.25 -4.58 -10.39
N SER A 103 5.31 -5.01 -9.54
CA SER A 103 5.18 -4.47 -8.17
C SER A 103 6.43 -4.75 -7.34
N TRP A 104 7.00 -5.96 -7.44
CA TRP A 104 8.24 -6.30 -6.76
C TRP A 104 9.43 -5.46 -7.26
N ALA A 105 9.44 -5.08 -8.54
CA ALA A 105 10.50 -4.21 -9.06
C ALA A 105 10.45 -2.81 -8.41
N ILE A 106 9.24 -2.28 -8.20
CA ILE A 106 9.03 -0.99 -7.53
C ILE A 106 9.43 -1.08 -6.05
N GLU A 107 8.94 -2.09 -5.33
CA GLU A 107 9.23 -2.19 -3.90
C GLU A 107 10.70 -2.53 -3.61
N SER A 108 11.36 -3.36 -4.44
CA SER A 108 12.81 -3.58 -4.37
C SER A 108 13.60 -2.32 -4.69
N ALA A 109 13.17 -1.52 -5.66
CA ALA A 109 13.81 -0.25 -5.99
C ALA A 109 13.79 0.73 -4.80
N ASN A 110 12.68 0.81 -4.05
CA ASN A 110 12.63 1.60 -2.82
C ASN A 110 13.73 1.16 -1.82
N VAL A 111 13.85 -0.14 -1.58
CA VAL A 111 14.85 -0.68 -0.65
C VAL A 111 16.28 -0.38 -1.12
N LEU A 112 16.55 -0.56 -2.41
CA LEU A 112 17.84 -0.25 -3.02
C LEU A 112 18.16 1.26 -2.90
N MET A 113 17.18 2.14 -3.05
CA MET A 113 17.38 3.59 -2.85
C MET A 113 17.81 3.90 -1.42
N LYS A 114 17.24 3.23 -0.41
CA LYS A 114 17.54 3.46 1.01
C LYS A 114 18.94 2.99 1.40
N VAL A 115 19.49 1.96 0.75
CA VAL A 115 20.88 1.52 0.92
C VAL A 115 21.88 2.21 -0.03
N GLY A 116 21.42 3.17 -0.84
CA GLY A 116 22.28 3.97 -1.72
C GLY A 116 22.55 3.37 -3.10
N GLU A 117 21.93 2.24 -3.44
CA GLU A 117 22.08 1.51 -4.71
C GLU A 117 21.22 2.10 -5.84
N ARG A 118 21.37 3.42 -6.05
CA ARG A 118 20.48 4.21 -6.95
C ARG A 118 20.46 3.72 -8.39
N ASN A 119 21.61 3.29 -8.93
CA ASN A 119 21.69 2.83 -10.32
C ASN A 119 20.85 1.57 -10.54
N ARG A 120 20.86 0.65 -9.57
CA ARG A 120 20.08 -0.60 -9.60
C ARG A 120 18.59 -0.31 -9.47
N ALA A 121 18.23 0.54 -8.52
CA ALA A 121 16.86 1.00 -8.34
C ALA A 121 16.30 1.65 -9.62
N ASN A 122 17.04 2.60 -10.19
CA ASN A 122 16.61 3.30 -11.41
C ASN A 122 16.45 2.35 -12.60
N LYS A 123 17.30 1.32 -12.71
CA LYS A 123 17.17 0.29 -13.75
C LYS A 123 15.86 -0.50 -13.60
N LEU A 124 15.53 -0.94 -12.38
CA LEU A 124 14.26 -1.62 -12.10
C LEU A 124 13.06 -0.74 -12.45
N LEU A 125 13.05 0.51 -11.98
CA LEU A 125 11.98 1.46 -12.22
C LEU A 125 11.78 1.77 -13.71
N SER A 126 12.89 1.92 -14.45
CA SER A 126 12.86 2.16 -15.91
C SER A 126 12.28 0.97 -16.68
N LYS A 127 12.45 -0.26 -16.19
CA LYS A 127 11.82 -1.46 -16.75
C LYS A 127 10.36 -1.61 -16.33
N ALA A 128 10.02 -1.25 -15.09
CA ALA A 128 8.66 -1.39 -14.55
C ALA A 128 7.67 -0.40 -15.20
N LEU A 129 8.09 0.84 -15.48
CA LEU A 129 7.20 1.88 -16.01
C LEU A 129 6.48 1.51 -17.31
N PRO A 130 7.16 1.03 -18.39
CA PRO A 130 6.46 0.63 -19.61
C PRO A 130 5.52 -0.57 -19.40
N VAL A 131 5.87 -1.50 -18.50
CA VAL A 131 5.02 -2.64 -18.16
C VAL A 131 3.74 -2.17 -17.47
N VAL A 132 3.87 -1.31 -16.46
CA VAL A 132 2.73 -0.71 -15.74
C VAL A 132 1.79 0.01 -16.71
N LYS A 133 2.33 0.80 -17.65
CA LYS A 133 1.54 1.51 -18.66
C LYS A 133 0.92 0.60 -19.74
N SER A 134 1.33 -0.66 -19.83
CA SER A 134 0.77 -1.63 -20.77
C SER A 134 -0.48 -2.36 -20.25
N ILE A 135 -0.75 -2.28 -18.95
CA ILE A 135 -1.92 -2.90 -18.31
C ILE A 135 -2.98 -1.85 -17.90
N PRO A 136 -4.25 -2.23 -17.67
CA PRO A 136 -5.28 -1.29 -17.25
C PRO A 136 -4.94 -0.59 -15.93
N ARG A 137 -5.31 0.70 -15.78
CA ARG A 137 -5.12 1.43 -14.50
C ARG A 137 -6.01 0.87 -13.39
N LEU A 138 -7.27 0.60 -13.71
CA LEU A 138 -8.28 0.13 -12.76
C LEU A 138 -8.55 -1.37 -12.93
N GLY A 139 -9.23 -1.94 -11.93
CA GLY A 139 -9.62 -3.35 -11.90
C GLY A 139 -8.76 -4.18 -10.96
N TYR A 140 -9.09 -5.46 -10.83
CA TYR A 140 -8.44 -6.37 -9.88
C TYR A 140 -6.92 -6.48 -10.08
N ALA A 141 -6.47 -6.52 -11.33
CA ALA A 141 -5.06 -6.55 -11.72
C ALA A 141 -4.56 -5.19 -12.26
N GLY A 142 -5.29 -4.11 -11.96
CA GLY A 142 -4.92 -2.78 -12.41
C GLY A 142 -3.74 -2.22 -11.63
N TYR A 143 -2.96 -1.33 -12.25
CA TYR A 143 -1.77 -0.77 -11.62
C TYR A 143 -2.03 0.38 -10.64
N GLY A 144 -3.26 0.90 -10.56
CA GLY A 144 -3.65 1.94 -9.62
C GLY A 144 -2.79 3.20 -9.74
N ILE A 145 -1.91 3.41 -8.76
CA ILE A 145 -1.01 4.57 -8.64
C ILE A 145 0.46 4.23 -8.90
N SER A 146 0.78 3.02 -9.37
CA SER A 146 2.17 2.56 -9.39
C SER A 146 3.08 3.30 -10.37
N ASP A 147 2.53 3.98 -11.37
CA ASP A 147 3.28 4.94 -12.18
C ASP A 147 3.66 6.20 -11.39
N ALA A 148 2.77 6.69 -10.50
CA ALA A 148 3.10 7.76 -9.56
C ALA A 148 4.21 7.35 -8.58
N GLU A 149 4.14 6.13 -8.03
CA GLU A 149 5.20 5.55 -7.18
C GLU A 149 6.54 5.51 -7.91
N ILE A 150 6.56 5.05 -9.17
CA ILE A 150 7.77 5.01 -10.00
C ILE A 150 8.34 6.41 -10.23
N HIS A 151 7.52 7.37 -10.66
CA HIS A 151 7.95 8.74 -10.91
C HIS A 151 8.49 9.41 -9.65
N ALA A 152 7.85 9.20 -8.50
CA ALA A 152 8.29 9.73 -7.21
C ALA A 152 9.66 9.18 -6.80
N LEU A 153 9.87 7.88 -6.95
CA LEU A 153 11.16 7.22 -6.67
C LEU A 153 12.26 7.67 -7.63
N LEU A 154 11.95 7.92 -8.90
CA LEU A 154 12.88 8.49 -9.88
C LEU A 154 13.20 9.98 -9.64
N GLY A 155 12.49 10.64 -8.71
CA GLY A 155 12.65 12.07 -8.42
C GLY A 155 11.90 12.99 -9.38
N ASP A 156 11.07 12.44 -10.28
CA ASP A 156 10.22 13.21 -11.19
C ASP A 156 8.89 13.56 -10.50
N LYS A 157 8.98 14.58 -9.64
CA LYS A 157 7.86 15.06 -8.82
C LYS A 157 6.64 15.50 -9.64
N GLU A 158 6.87 16.16 -10.78
CA GLU A 158 5.77 16.65 -11.62
C GLU A 158 5.01 15.50 -12.27
N ALA A 159 5.72 14.52 -12.84
CA ALA A 159 5.08 13.34 -13.40
C ALA A 159 4.38 12.50 -12.33
N ALA A 160 4.94 12.41 -11.12
CA ALA A 160 4.34 11.68 -10.01
C ALA A 160 2.99 12.28 -9.58
N LEU A 161 2.94 13.60 -9.43
CA LEU A 161 1.71 14.32 -9.09
C LEU A 161 0.65 14.21 -10.19
N SER A 162 1.06 14.34 -11.46
CA SER A 162 0.16 14.15 -12.60
C SER A 162 -0.45 12.74 -12.61
N ALA A 163 0.39 11.71 -12.48
CA ALA A 163 -0.05 10.32 -12.47
C ALA A 163 -0.97 10.00 -11.29
N LEU A 164 -0.69 10.54 -10.09
CA LEU A 164 -1.56 10.36 -8.93
C LEU A 164 -2.92 11.04 -9.14
N SER A 165 -2.93 12.26 -9.67
CA SER A 165 -4.17 12.98 -10.01
C SER A 165 -5.01 12.20 -11.02
N GLU A 166 -4.39 11.68 -12.08
CA GLU A 166 -5.06 10.84 -13.09
C GLU A 166 -5.69 9.58 -12.47
N ALA A 167 -5.00 8.92 -11.53
CA ALA A 167 -5.55 7.77 -10.84
C ALA A 167 -6.78 8.12 -9.99
N VAL A 168 -6.73 9.25 -9.29
CA VAL A 168 -7.86 9.75 -8.50
C VAL A 168 -9.04 10.09 -9.39
N ASP A 169 -8.81 10.75 -10.52
CA ASP A 169 -9.84 11.12 -11.50
C ASP A 169 -10.43 9.90 -12.22
N ALA A 170 -9.63 8.85 -12.44
CA ALA A 170 -10.10 7.56 -12.94
C ALA A 170 -10.94 6.78 -11.90
N GLY A 171 -10.97 7.21 -10.62
CA GLY A 171 -11.78 6.57 -9.58
C GLY A 171 -11.06 5.51 -8.74
N TRP A 172 -9.72 5.47 -8.75
CA TRP A 172 -8.96 4.57 -7.87
C TRP A 172 -9.16 4.92 -6.38
N ARG A 173 -9.69 4.01 -5.56
CA ARG A 173 -9.91 4.24 -4.11
C ARG A 173 -9.49 3.09 -3.20
N ILE A 174 -9.04 1.97 -3.76
CA ILE A 174 -8.68 0.78 -2.98
C ILE A 174 -7.44 1.05 -2.13
N SER A 175 -7.54 0.83 -0.82
CA SER A 175 -6.43 1.00 0.13
C SER A 175 -5.78 2.38 0.07
N TRP A 176 -6.56 3.43 -0.21
CA TRP A 176 -5.99 4.72 -0.61
C TRP A 176 -5.05 5.31 0.45
N ARG A 177 -5.38 5.23 1.75
CA ARG A 177 -4.49 5.74 2.84
C ARG A 177 -3.18 4.98 2.93
N VAL A 178 -3.27 3.65 2.86
CA VAL A 178 -2.10 2.76 2.86
C VAL A 178 -1.19 3.05 1.66
N LYS A 179 -1.79 3.38 0.52
CA LYS A 179 -1.11 3.66 -0.75
C LYS A 179 -0.70 5.13 -0.94
N THR A 180 -1.19 6.07 -0.12
CA THR A 180 -0.77 7.48 -0.16
C THR A 180 -0.07 7.89 1.14
N GLU A 181 -0.84 8.21 2.18
CA GLU A 181 -0.38 8.75 3.47
C GLU A 181 0.72 7.89 4.10
N MET A 182 0.59 6.56 3.99
CA MET A 182 1.49 5.59 4.62
C MET A 182 2.50 4.98 3.64
N ASN A 183 2.63 5.52 2.43
CA ASN A 183 3.45 4.92 1.37
C ASN A 183 4.80 5.62 1.25
N ASP A 184 5.87 4.94 1.69
CA ASP A 184 7.24 5.48 1.60
C ASP A 184 7.71 5.71 0.15
N ASN A 185 7.11 5.03 -0.85
CA ASN A 185 7.40 5.30 -2.26
C ASN A 185 7.02 6.73 -2.69
N LEU A 186 6.09 7.38 -1.96
CA LEU A 186 5.65 8.75 -2.19
C LEU A 186 6.22 9.73 -1.16
N ALA A 187 7.19 9.32 -0.33
CA ALA A 187 7.73 10.15 0.75
C ALA A 187 8.21 11.54 0.28
N SER A 188 8.78 11.63 -0.94
CA SER A 188 9.23 12.91 -1.52
C SER A 188 8.10 13.89 -1.86
N LEU A 189 6.85 13.44 -1.84
CA LEU A 189 5.65 14.22 -2.14
C LEU A 189 4.89 14.63 -0.88
N HIS A 190 5.14 14.02 0.28
CA HIS A 190 4.29 14.19 1.48
C HIS A 190 4.19 15.64 1.97
N ASP A 191 5.22 16.46 1.75
CA ASP A 191 5.23 17.89 2.10
C ASP A 191 4.79 18.82 0.94
N ASP A 192 4.44 18.28 -0.24
CA ASP A 192 4.01 19.06 -1.39
C ASP A 192 2.52 19.44 -1.27
N SER A 193 2.19 20.73 -1.36
CA SER A 193 0.81 21.19 -1.21
C SER A 193 -0.14 20.56 -2.24
N ARG A 194 0.35 20.29 -3.45
CA ARG A 194 -0.45 19.67 -4.53
C ARG A 194 -0.75 18.21 -4.22
N TYR A 195 0.19 17.50 -3.59
CA TYR A 195 -0.04 16.14 -3.10
C TYR A 195 -1.10 16.14 -2.00
N LEU A 196 -0.99 17.05 -1.03
CA LEU A 196 -1.95 17.19 0.06
C LEU A 196 -3.36 17.52 -0.46
N GLU A 197 -3.47 18.37 -1.48
CA GLU A 197 -4.75 18.65 -2.16
C GLU A 197 -5.36 17.41 -2.81
N ILE A 198 -4.55 16.59 -3.50
CA ILE A 198 -5.02 15.33 -4.10
C ILE A 198 -5.49 14.35 -3.02
N VAL A 199 -4.75 14.21 -1.93
CA VAL A 199 -5.12 13.32 -0.81
C VAL A 199 -6.39 13.81 -0.11
N GLU A 200 -6.54 15.12 0.10
CA GLU A 200 -7.76 15.70 0.68
C GLU A 200 -8.98 15.47 -0.21
N LYS A 201 -8.83 15.58 -1.53
CA LYS A 201 -9.90 15.25 -2.48
C LYS A 201 -10.38 13.80 -2.30
N ILE A 202 -9.47 12.84 -2.15
CA ILE A 202 -9.83 11.44 -1.87
C ILE A 202 -10.57 11.34 -0.53
N ARG A 203 -10.02 11.94 0.53
CA ARG A 203 -10.58 11.91 1.88
C ARG A 203 -12.02 12.43 1.93
N SER A 204 -12.25 13.60 1.32
CA SER A 204 -13.57 14.22 1.22
C SER A 204 -14.57 13.31 0.50
N GLN A 205 -14.19 12.70 -0.63
CA GLN A 205 -15.06 11.77 -1.36
C GLN A 205 -15.37 10.48 -0.58
N MET A 206 -14.41 9.96 0.21
CA MET A 206 -14.66 8.80 1.06
C MET A 206 -15.59 9.13 2.22
N ALA A 207 -15.50 10.34 2.78
CA ALA A 207 -16.43 10.82 3.80
C ALA A 207 -17.86 10.97 3.24
N GLU A 208 -18.01 11.48 2.02
CA GLU A 208 -19.30 11.54 1.32
C GLU A 208 -19.89 10.13 1.10
N GLN A 209 -19.06 9.17 0.66
CA GLN A 209 -19.49 7.78 0.51
C GLN A 209 -19.92 7.16 1.85
N LEU A 210 -19.19 7.43 2.94
CA LEU A 210 -19.56 6.96 4.27
C LEU A 210 -20.91 7.55 4.71
N ALA A 211 -21.11 8.86 4.50
CA ALA A 211 -22.38 9.51 4.82
C ALA A 211 -23.55 8.87 4.05
N GLN A 212 -23.34 8.54 2.77
CA GLN A 212 -24.35 7.84 1.97
C GLN A 212 -24.64 6.43 2.50
N VAL A 213 -23.62 5.68 2.92
CA VAL A 213 -23.80 4.38 3.59
C VAL A 213 -24.67 4.52 4.84
N ARG A 214 -24.44 5.55 5.66
CA ARG A 214 -25.27 5.81 6.86
C ARG A 214 -26.73 6.10 6.54
N VAL A 215 -27.00 6.82 5.45
CA VAL A 215 -28.38 7.06 4.98
C VAL A 215 -29.05 5.75 4.59
N TRP A 216 -28.35 4.88 3.87
CA TRP A 216 -28.89 3.57 3.48
C TRP A 216 -29.15 2.67 4.69
N GLU A 217 -28.28 2.68 5.69
CA GLU A 217 -28.51 1.94 6.95
C GLU A 217 -29.74 2.47 7.71
N ALA A 218 -29.87 3.80 7.83
CA ALA A 218 -30.99 4.43 8.53
C ALA A 218 -32.35 4.16 7.87
N ASN A 219 -32.37 4.08 6.54
CA ASN A 219 -33.59 3.81 5.76
C ASN A 219 -33.87 2.32 5.57
N GLY A 220 -33.01 1.42 6.07
CA GLY A 220 -33.15 -0.02 5.94
C GLY A 220 -32.82 -0.57 4.55
N GLU A 221 -32.19 0.22 3.69
CA GLU A 221 -31.67 -0.21 2.38
C GLU A 221 -30.38 -1.05 2.51
N LEU A 222 -29.65 -0.83 3.61
CA LEU A 222 -28.51 -1.65 4.03
C LEU A 222 -28.72 -2.12 5.47
N THR A 223 -28.32 -3.35 5.79
CA THR A 223 -28.30 -3.82 7.19
C THR A 223 -27.34 -2.97 8.00
N ALA A 224 -27.80 -2.39 9.11
CA ALA A 224 -26.96 -1.61 10.01
C ALA A 224 -25.76 -2.41 10.49
N ASN A 225 -24.57 -1.80 10.42
CA ASN A 225 -23.35 -2.43 10.86
C ASN A 225 -23.32 -2.58 12.41
N PRO A 226 -23.04 -3.78 12.95
CA PRO A 226 -22.90 -3.97 14.40
C PRO A 226 -21.83 -3.08 15.03
N GLY A 227 -20.78 -2.73 14.28
CA GLY A 227 -19.68 -1.88 14.75
C GLY A 227 -19.96 -0.38 14.72
N SER A 228 -21.10 0.07 14.20
CA SER A 228 -21.47 1.51 14.15
C SER A 228 -22.37 1.97 15.28
N VAL A 229 -22.70 1.08 16.22
CA VAL A 229 -23.51 1.38 17.41
C VAL A 229 -22.57 1.51 18.60
N ASN A 230 -21.95 2.68 18.76
CA ASN A 230 -21.35 3.16 20.01
C ASN A 230 -21.20 4.68 19.96
#